data_AF-A0A7Y5GMK7-F1
#
_entry.id   AF-A0A7Y5GMK7-F1
#
_cell.length_a   1.000
_cell.length_b   1.000
_cell.length_c   1.000
_cell.angle_alpha   90.00
_cell.angle_beta   90.00
_cell.angle_gamma   90.00
#
_symmetry.space_group_name_H-M   'P 1'
#
loop_
_entity.id
_entity.type
_entity.pdbx_description
1 polymer ?
#
loop_
_entity_poly.entity_id
_entity_poly.type
_entity_poly.pdbx_seq_one_letter_code
_entity_poly.pdbx_strand_id
1 'polypeptide(L)'
;MKSVFTFLAVLFLFLLLSPSAKAQGIGNPGQIITTSFANAQFGLPIESFAFNRKALINILRKSRGYIMFGYKERRFIIADNKRNVIYPEGATVNKDEVLHNFGMDVMEDFLSRLESNKVNIEMRPGGVLTISEDKPGEEDGVTLEYSIPCPPLCPW
;
A
#
# COMPACT_ATOMS: atom_id res chain seq x y z
N MET A 1 -15.14 6.41 -52.21
CA MET A 1 -15.86 5.65 -51.15
C MET A 1 -14.98 4.64 -50.42
N LYS A 2 -14.17 3.81 -51.11
CA LYS A 2 -13.26 2.85 -50.43
C LYS A 2 -12.29 3.50 -49.45
N SER A 3 -11.68 4.63 -49.82
CA SER A 3 -10.74 5.39 -48.98
C SER A 3 -11.37 5.96 -47.70
N VAL A 4 -12.63 6.39 -47.76
CA VAL A 4 -13.38 6.90 -46.59
C VAL A 4 -13.68 5.77 -45.62
N PHE A 5 -14.02 4.59 -46.14
CA PHE A 5 -14.27 3.40 -45.31
C PHE A 5 -12.99 2.89 -44.65
N THR A 6 -11.87 2.92 -45.36
CA THR A 6 -10.55 2.60 -44.79
C THR A 6 -10.15 3.60 -43.70
N PHE A 7 -10.39 4.90 -43.93
CA PHE A 7 -10.08 5.93 -42.94
C PHE A 7 -10.93 5.78 -41.66
N LEU A 8 -12.23 5.49 -41.80
CA LEU A 8 -13.12 5.19 -40.68
C LEU A 8 -12.71 3.92 -39.91
N ALA A 9 -12.28 2.88 -40.63
CA ALA A 9 -11.81 1.63 -40.01
C ALA A 9 -10.51 1.85 -39.20
N VAL A 10 -9.57 2.64 -39.72
CA VAL A 10 -8.31 2.97 -39.02
C VAL A 10 -8.59 3.86 -37.79
N LEU A 11 -9.51 4.82 -37.90
CA LEU A 11 -9.92 5.67 -36.78
C LEU A 11 -10.59 4.85 -35.65
N PHE A 12 -11.44 3.89 -36.01
CA PHE A 12 -12.08 3.00 -35.05
C PHE A 12 -11.07 2.07 -34.35
N LEU A 13 -10.06 1.60 -35.08
CA LEU A 13 -8.97 0.80 -34.51
C LEU A 13 -8.12 1.61 -33.50
N PHE A 14 -7.90 2.90 -33.77
CA PHE A 14 -7.20 3.79 -32.83
C PHE A 14 -8.01 4.07 -31.55
N LEU A 15 -9.34 4.12 -31.62
CA LEU A 15 -10.20 4.28 -30.44
C LEU A 15 -10.19 3.03 -29.54
N LEU A 16 -10.01 1.83 -30.11
CA LEU A 16 -9.89 0.59 -29.34
C LEU A 16 -8.52 0.43 -28.63
N LEU A 17 -7.51 1.18 -29.06
CA LEU A 17 -6.17 1.18 -28.45
C LEU A 17 -6.03 2.21 -27.32
N SER A 18 -7.11 2.85 -26.88
CA SER A 18 -7.10 3.72 -25.71
C SER A 18 -6.60 2.92 -24.49
N PRO A 19 -5.40 3.20 -23.94
CA PRO A 19 -5.01 2.57 -22.70
C PRO A 19 -5.96 3.08 -21.61
N SER A 20 -6.71 2.16 -20.99
CA SER A 20 -7.45 2.44 -19.78
C SER A 20 -6.44 2.91 -18.72
N ALA A 21 -6.33 4.22 -18.48
CA ALA A 21 -5.41 4.81 -17.50
C ALA A 21 -5.60 4.25 -16.08
N LYS A 22 -6.70 3.53 -15.82
CA LYS A 22 -6.94 2.81 -14.56
C LYS A 22 -6.16 1.50 -14.40
N ALA A 23 -5.52 0.98 -15.45
CA ALA A 23 -4.75 -0.26 -15.40
C ALA A 23 -3.27 -0.05 -15.05
N GLN A 24 -2.79 1.20 -15.08
CA GLN A 24 -1.49 1.59 -14.55
C GLN A 24 -1.78 2.27 -13.22
N GLY A 25 -1.28 1.75 -12.11
CA GLY A 25 -1.50 2.23 -10.73
C GLY A 25 -0.97 3.64 -10.41
N ILE A 26 -1.00 4.55 -11.39
CA ILE A 26 -0.73 5.97 -11.25
C ILE A 26 -1.91 6.56 -10.46
N GLY A 27 -1.75 6.61 -9.14
CA GLY A 27 -2.69 7.29 -8.24
C GLY A 27 -3.21 6.44 -7.08
N ASN A 28 -2.79 5.18 -6.94
CA ASN A 28 -3.21 4.38 -5.79
C ASN A 28 -2.10 3.47 -5.25
N PRO A 29 -1.28 3.95 -4.30
CA PRO A 29 -0.16 3.22 -3.74
C PRO A 29 -0.60 1.92 -3.04
N GLY A 30 0.10 0.83 -3.29
CA GLY A 30 -0.15 -0.46 -2.66
C GLY A 30 -0.64 -1.54 -3.61
N GLN A 31 -0.19 -2.78 -3.38
CA GLN A 31 -0.65 -3.97 -4.05
C GLN A 31 -0.67 -5.14 -3.07
N ILE A 32 -1.77 -5.90 -3.10
CA ILE A 32 -1.93 -7.12 -2.30
C ILE A 32 -1.34 -8.29 -3.08
N ILE A 33 -0.35 -8.95 -2.46
CA ILE A 33 0.38 -10.11 -2.97
C ILE A 33 0.30 -11.25 -1.95
N THR A 34 0.71 -12.45 -2.34
CA THR A 34 0.81 -13.55 -1.38
C THR A 34 2.04 -13.38 -0.48
N THR A 35 1.96 -13.88 0.76
CA THR A 35 3.08 -13.79 1.70
C THR A 35 4.29 -14.59 1.23
N SER A 36 4.09 -15.75 0.60
CA SER A 36 5.18 -16.52 -0.03
C SER A 36 5.91 -15.73 -1.12
N PHE A 37 5.18 -15.01 -1.98
CA PHE A 37 5.76 -14.17 -3.02
C PHE A 37 6.53 -12.99 -2.40
N ALA A 38 5.96 -12.33 -1.38
CA ALA A 38 6.65 -11.26 -0.65
C ALA A 38 7.97 -11.75 -0.03
N ASN A 39 7.96 -12.93 0.60
CA ASN A 39 9.14 -13.55 1.18
C ASN A 39 10.22 -13.85 0.12
N ALA A 40 9.81 -14.37 -1.04
CA ALA A 40 10.73 -14.67 -2.14
C ALA A 40 11.34 -13.39 -2.75
N GLN A 41 10.54 -12.33 -2.88
CA GLN A 41 10.95 -11.09 -3.55
C GLN A 41 11.75 -10.15 -2.65
N PHE A 42 11.39 -10.04 -1.36
CA PHE A 42 11.91 -9.04 -0.45
C PHE A 42 12.68 -9.63 0.75
N GLY A 43 12.72 -10.96 0.86
CA GLY A 43 13.25 -11.66 2.03
C GLY A 43 12.25 -11.71 3.19
N LEU A 44 12.59 -12.48 4.22
CA LEU A 44 11.78 -12.60 5.43
C LEU A 44 11.79 -11.28 6.25
N PRO A 45 10.72 -11.00 7.03
CA PRO A 45 10.71 -9.89 7.96
C PRO A 45 11.90 -9.93 8.92
N ILE A 46 12.61 -8.80 9.06
CA ILE A 46 13.68 -8.62 10.05
C ILE A 46 13.15 -8.00 11.34
N GLU A 47 12.07 -7.22 11.25
CA GLU A 47 11.35 -6.64 12.37
C GLU A 47 9.86 -6.67 12.06
N SER A 48 9.03 -6.90 13.07
CA SER A 48 7.59 -7.04 12.92
C SER A 48 6.88 -6.50 14.15
N PHE A 49 5.80 -5.75 13.93
CA PHE A 49 4.96 -5.22 14.98
C PHE A 49 3.50 -5.63 14.75
N ALA A 50 2.98 -6.42 15.68
CA ALA A 50 1.64 -6.96 15.60
C ALA A 50 0.60 -5.93 16.09
N PHE A 51 -0.41 -5.71 15.28
CA PHE A 51 -1.63 -4.98 15.60
C PHE A 51 -2.83 -5.90 15.64
N ASN A 52 -3.76 -5.61 16.53
CA ASN A 52 -5.12 -6.12 16.38
C ASN A 52 -5.80 -5.42 15.19
N ARG A 53 -6.39 -6.19 14.27
CA ARG A 53 -7.09 -5.70 13.07
C ARG A 53 -8.12 -4.61 13.38
N LYS A 54 -8.93 -4.79 14.43
CA LYS A 54 -9.95 -3.79 14.81
C LYS A 54 -9.31 -2.49 15.31
N ALA A 55 -8.22 -2.59 16.07
CA ALA A 55 -7.49 -1.42 16.53
C ALA A 55 -6.87 -0.66 15.34
N LEU A 56 -6.28 -1.38 14.38
CA LEU A 56 -5.74 -0.78 13.17
C LEU A 56 -6.84 -0.10 12.35
N ILE A 57 -7.99 -0.75 12.11
CA ILE A 57 -9.14 -0.14 11.44
C ILE A 57 -9.56 1.17 12.11
N ASN A 58 -9.63 1.20 13.45
CA ASN A 58 -9.99 2.41 14.18
C ASN A 58 -8.98 3.55 14.02
N ILE A 59 -7.69 3.23 13.94
CA ILE A 59 -6.62 4.20 13.64
C ILE A 59 -6.80 4.74 12.22
N LEU A 60 -7.01 3.86 11.24
CA LEU A 60 -7.08 4.20 9.82
C LEU A 60 -8.28 5.08 9.47
N ARG A 61 -9.40 4.95 10.19
CA ARG A 61 -10.59 5.84 10.04
C ARG A 61 -10.30 7.32 10.26
N LYS A 62 -9.15 7.68 10.84
CA LYS A 62 -8.73 9.07 11.06
C LYS A 62 -8.06 9.70 9.84
N SER A 63 -7.74 8.91 8.80
CA SER A 63 -7.17 9.42 7.55
C SER A 63 -8.17 9.34 6.39
N ARG A 64 -7.92 10.09 5.31
CA ARG A 64 -8.69 10.07 4.07
C ARG A 64 -7.77 10.01 2.86
N GLY A 65 -8.14 9.21 1.86
CA GLY A 65 -7.40 9.03 0.62
C GLY A 65 -6.14 8.18 0.78
N TYR A 66 -5.26 8.56 1.70
CA TYR A 66 -3.95 7.95 1.90
C TYR A 66 -3.64 7.74 3.38
N ILE A 67 -2.80 6.77 3.68
CA ILE A 67 -2.25 6.54 5.01
C ILE A 67 -0.75 6.27 4.89
N MET A 68 0.02 6.80 5.82
CA MET A 68 1.47 6.69 5.82
C MET A 68 1.96 5.86 7.00
N PHE A 69 2.90 4.96 6.74
CA PHE A 69 3.56 4.16 7.77
C PHE A 69 5.05 4.50 7.83
N GLY A 70 5.56 4.70 9.03
CA GLY A 70 6.97 4.94 9.27
C GLY A 70 7.53 3.90 10.23
N TYR A 71 8.81 3.61 10.07
CA TYR A 71 9.56 2.86 11.05
C TYR A 71 10.93 3.51 11.27
N LYS A 72 11.20 3.94 12.50
CA LYS A 72 12.49 4.50 12.87
C LYS A 72 12.72 4.35 14.37
N GLU A 73 13.98 4.09 14.76
CA GLU A 73 14.36 3.95 16.18
C GLU A 73 13.50 2.95 16.96
N ARG A 74 13.13 1.82 16.33
CA ARG A 74 12.24 0.80 16.92
C ARG A 74 10.84 1.30 17.26
N ARG A 75 10.39 2.37 16.62
CA ARG A 75 9.05 2.92 16.75
C ARG A 75 8.35 2.89 15.40
N PHE A 76 7.19 2.23 15.39
CA PHE A 76 6.26 2.33 14.28
C PHE A 76 5.41 3.59 14.43
N ILE A 77 5.23 4.28 13.32
CA ILE A 77 4.44 5.49 13.22
C ILE A 77 3.38 5.28 12.15
N ILE A 78 2.15 5.72 12.43
CA ILE A 78 1.08 5.81 11.44
C ILE A 78 0.68 7.28 11.37
N ALA A 79 0.66 7.85 10.18
CA ALA A 79 0.33 9.24 9.94
C ALA A 79 -0.72 9.40 8.83
N ASP A 80 -1.46 10.51 8.88
CA ASP A 80 -2.43 10.87 7.85
C ASP A 80 -1.75 11.32 6.54
N ASN A 81 -2.57 11.68 5.56
CA ASN A 81 -2.11 12.19 4.26
C ASN A 81 -1.32 13.52 4.33
N LYS A 82 -1.30 14.19 5.49
CA LYS A 82 -0.55 15.43 5.76
C LYS A 82 0.66 15.19 6.67
N ARG A 83 1.03 13.93 6.91
CA ARG A 83 2.10 13.53 7.83
C ARG A 83 1.82 13.89 9.30
N ASN A 84 0.56 14.15 9.66
CA ASN A 84 0.20 14.27 11.08
C ASN A 84 0.15 12.88 11.69
N VAL A 85 0.90 12.67 12.76
CA VAL A 85 0.94 11.37 13.42
C VAL A 85 -0.41 11.06 14.07
N ILE A 86 -0.95 9.91 13.71
CA ILE A 86 -2.16 9.34 14.28
C ILE A 86 -1.81 8.31 15.36
N TYR A 87 -0.71 7.57 15.18
CA TYR A 87 -0.22 6.57 16.13
C TYR A 87 1.32 6.56 16.19
N PRO A 88 1.92 6.40 17.39
CA PRO A 88 1.26 6.50 18.68
C PRO A 88 0.82 7.94 18.95
N GLU A 89 -0.18 8.12 19.81
CA GLU A 89 -0.69 9.45 20.14
C GLU A 89 0.41 10.32 20.77
N GLY A 90 0.51 11.58 20.34
CA GLY A 90 1.52 12.53 20.81
C GLY A 90 2.92 12.37 20.19
N ALA A 91 3.15 11.37 19.34
CA ALA A 91 4.40 11.28 18.60
C ALA A 91 4.47 12.32 17.46
N THR A 92 5.70 12.61 17.04
CA THR A 92 6.00 13.48 15.91
C THR A 92 6.89 12.74 14.92
N VAL A 93 6.77 13.10 13.65
CA VAL A 93 7.64 12.63 12.57
C VAL A 93 8.61 13.75 12.25
N ASN A 94 9.90 13.44 12.21
CA ASN A 94 10.89 14.43 11.82
C ASN A 94 10.76 14.77 10.33
N LYS A 95 11.22 15.97 9.97
CA LYS A 95 11.25 16.44 8.60
C LYS A 95 12.24 15.71 7.70
N ASP A 96 12.91 14.66 8.14
CA ASP A 96 13.81 13.86 7.29
C ASP A 96 13.36 12.38 7.22
N GLU A 97 12.27 12.05 7.90
CA GLU A 97 11.79 10.67 7.96
C GLU A 97 11.03 10.32 6.69
N VAL A 98 11.40 9.20 6.08
CA VAL A 98 10.64 8.65 4.96
C VAL A 98 9.50 7.83 5.53
N LEU A 99 8.28 8.17 5.12
CA LEU A 99 7.10 7.36 5.39
C LEU A 99 6.72 6.58 4.13
N HIS A 100 5.92 5.54 4.26
CA HIS A 100 5.47 4.65 3.20
C HIS A 100 3.98 4.84 3.00
N ASN A 101 3.59 5.37 1.83
CA ASN A 101 2.22 5.71 1.54
C ASN A 101 1.45 4.51 0.96
N PHE A 102 0.24 4.27 1.45
CA PHE A 102 -0.76 3.35 0.89
C PHE A 102 -2.07 4.09 0.64
N GLY A 103 -2.75 3.73 -0.44
CA GLY A 103 -4.13 4.10 -0.71
C GLY A 103 -5.07 3.53 0.34
N MET A 104 -6.01 4.35 0.81
CA MET A 104 -6.99 3.92 1.80
C MET A 104 -7.93 2.84 1.27
N ASP A 105 -8.28 2.86 -0.01
CA ASP A 105 -9.09 1.82 -0.65
C ASP A 105 -8.34 0.49 -0.82
N VAL A 106 -7.04 0.52 -1.14
CA VAL A 106 -6.19 -0.70 -1.14
C VAL A 106 -6.06 -1.26 0.28
N MET A 107 -5.86 -0.39 1.27
CA MET A 107 -5.81 -0.79 2.67
C MET A 107 -7.13 -1.40 3.14
N GLU A 108 -8.26 -0.81 2.77
CA GLU A 108 -9.59 -1.34 3.09
C GLU A 108 -9.83 -2.70 2.41
N ASP A 109 -9.44 -2.86 1.13
CA ASP A 109 -9.49 -4.15 0.43
C ASP A 109 -8.62 -5.20 1.12
N PHE A 110 -7.36 -4.86 1.44
CA PHE A 110 -6.45 -5.73 2.18
C PHE A 110 -7.05 -6.18 3.51
N LEU A 111 -7.52 -5.22 4.33
CA LEU A 111 -8.13 -5.53 5.62
C LEU A 111 -9.40 -6.34 5.47
N SER A 112 -10.16 -6.22 4.38
CA SER A 112 -11.37 -7.01 4.14
C SER A 112 -11.09 -8.48 3.87
N ARG A 113 -9.92 -8.79 3.29
CA ARG A 113 -9.49 -10.14 2.90
C ARG A 113 -8.89 -10.95 4.05
N LEU A 114 -8.53 -10.31 5.15
CA LEU A 114 -7.91 -10.97 6.29
C LEU A 114 -8.89 -11.92 6.97
N GLU A 115 -8.42 -13.13 7.24
CA GLU A 115 -9.08 -14.16 8.02
C GLU A 115 -8.65 -14.07 9.51
N SER A 116 -7.43 -13.61 9.76
CA SER A 116 -6.86 -13.36 11.08
C SER A 116 -7.33 -12.03 11.69
N ASN A 117 -7.31 -11.97 13.02
CA ASN A 117 -7.52 -10.73 13.78
C ASN A 117 -6.21 -9.99 14.07
N LYS A 118 -5.08 -10.49 13.59
CA LYS A 118 -3.75 -9.92 13.78
C LYS A 118 -3.14 -9.52 12.43
N VAL A 119 -2.57 -8.34 12.41
CA VAL A 119 -1.91 -7.73 11.25
C VAL A 119 -0.52 -7.33 11.67
N ASN A 120 0.49 -7.70 10.90
CA ASN A 120 1.87 -7.33 11.18
C ASN A 120 2.28 -6.18 10.26
N ILE A 121 2.90 -5.15 10.83
CA ILE A 121 3.65 -4.17 10.06
C ILE A 121 5.11 -4.57 10.18
N GLU A 122 5.74 -4.77 9.03
CA GLU A 122 7.01 -5.47 8.95
C GLU A 122 8.04 -4.63 8.21
N MET A 123 9.27 -4.68 8.69
CA MET A 123 10.44 -4.25 7.93
C MET A 123 11.12 -5.48 7.36
N ARG A 124 11.48 -5.40 6.09
CA ARG A 124 12.22 -6.42 5.34
C ARG A 124 13.57 -5.87 4.89
N PRO A 125 14.53 -6.75 4.50
CA PRO A 125 15.80 -6.34 3.94
C PRO A 125 15.66 -5.23 2.89
N GLY A 126 16.59 -4.27 2.91
CA GLY A 126 16.56 -3.12 1.99
C GLY A 126 15.59 -2.00 2.38
N GLY A 127 14.98 -2.03 3.57
CA GLY A 127 14.09 -0.97 4.04
C GLY A 127 12.69 -1.04 3.45
N VAL A 128 12.27 -2.23 3.03
CA VAL A 128 10.95 -2.50 2.46
C VAL A 128 9.94 -2.63 3.61
N LEU A 129 8.85 -1.86 3.56
CA LEU A 129 7.79 -1.86 4.57
C LEU A 129 6.55 -2.58 4.03
N THR A 130 6.29 -3.77 4.57
CA THR A 130 5.10 -4.57 4.25
C THR A 130 4.08 -4.55 5.37
N ILE A 131 2.82 -4.84 5.04
CA ILE A 131 1.77 -5.14 6.01
C ILE A 131 1.22 -6.52 5.71
N SER A 132 1.39 -7.48 6.60
CA SER A 132 1.04 -8.88 6.36
C SER A 132 -0.03 -9.38 7.33
N GLU A 133 -0.75 -10.41 6.89
CA GLU A 133 -1.59 -11.18 7.77
C GLU A 133 -0.77 -12.08 8.69
N ASP A 134 -1.05 -12.07 9.99
CA ASP A 134 -0.56 -13.11 10.90
C ASP A 134 -1.47 -14.33 10.79
N LYS A 135 -1.26 -15.15 9.75
CA LYS A 135 -2.03 -16.37 9.48
C LYS A 135 -1.30 -17.59 10.08
N PRO A 136 -1.88 -18.25 11.10
CA PRO A 136 -1.34 -19.50 11.62
C PRO A 136 -1.72 -20.68 10.72
N GLY A 137 -0.77 -21.58 10.44
CA GLY A 137 -1.01 -22.81 9.67
C GLY A 137 -0.16 -22.93 8.41
N GLU A 138 -0.50 -23.88 7.54
CA GLU A 138 0.21 -24.16 6.27
C GLU A 138 -0.33 -23.36 5.07
N GLU A 139 -1.39 -22.58 5.27
CA GLU A 139 -2.00 -21.78 4.20
C GLU A 139 -1.25 -20.46 4.01
N ASP A 140 -1.05 -20.07 2.76
CA ASP A 140 -0.38 -18.81 2.42
C ASP A 140 -1.29 -17.62 2.75
N GLY A 141 -0.74 -16.67 3.52
CA GLY A 141 -1.43 -15.42 3.85
C GLY A 141 -1.32 -14.39 2.74
N VAL A 142 -1.87 -13.21 3.02
CA VAL A 142 -1.72 -12.04 2.15
C VAL A 142 -0.77 -11.00 2.76
N THR A 143 -0.05 -10.30 1.89
CA THR A 143 0.85 -9.20 2.22
C THR A 143 0.54 -8.00 1.32
N LEU A 144 0.43 -6.83 1.92
CA LEU A 144 0.33 -5.54 1.24
C LEU A 144 1.73 -4.93 1.15
N GLU A 145 2.15 -4.62 -0.08
CA GLU A 145 3.45 -3.99 -0.41
C GLU A 145 3.26 -2.99 -1.56
N TYR A 146 4.34 -2.52 -2.18
CA TYR A 146 4.38 -1.52 -3.24
C TYR A 146 3.86 -0.18 -2.77
N SER A 147 4.22 0.17 -1.52
CA SER A 147 4.08 1.52 -1.00
C SER A 147 4.88 2.51 -1.84
N ILE A 148 4.45 3.76 -1.86
CA ILE A 148 5.26 4.85 -2.42
C ILE A 148 5.98 5.57 -1.28
N PRO A 149 7.32 5.64 -1.30
CA PRO A 149 8.07 6.45 -0.35
C PRO A 149 7.60 7.92 -0.37
N CYS A 150 7.34 8.45 0.81
CA CYS A 150 6.86 9.79 1.09
C CYS A 150 7.98 10.50 1.87
N PRO A 151 8.94 11.10 1.17
CA PRO A 151 9.91 12.00 1.80
C PRO A 151 9.17 13.26 2.30
N PRO A 152 9.86 14.19 2.99
CA PRO A 152 9.24 15.31 3.71
C PRO A 152 8.29 16.16 2.87
N LEU A 153 8.57 16.22 1.57
CA LEU A 153 7.66 16.69 0.53
C LEU A 153 7.21 15.49 -0.29
N CYS A 154 5.96 15.09 -0.13
CA CYS A 154 5.37 14.04 -0.93
C CYS A 154 4.88 14.63 -2.27
N PRO A 155 5.01 13.92 -3.40
CA PRO A 155 4.84 14.50 -4.74
C PRO A 155 3.38 14.71 -5.20
N TRP A 156 2.41 14.85 -4.29
CA TRP A 156 0.98 14.97 -4.62
C TRP A 156 0.22 15.95 -3.71
#